data_AF-A0AAW8KKL1-F1
#
_entry.id   AF-A0AAW8KKL1-F1
#
_cell.length_a   1.000
_cell.length_b   1.000
_cell.length_c   1.000
_cell.angle_alpha   90.00
_cell.angle_beta   90.00
_cell.angle_gamma   90.00
#
_symmetry.space_group_name_H-M   'P 1'
#
loop_
_entity.id
_entity.type
_entity.pdbx_description
1 polymer ?
#
loop_
_entity_poly.entity_id
_entity_poly.type
_entity_poly.pdbx_seq_one_letter_code
_entity_poly.pdbx_strand_id
1 'polypeptide(L)' 'EITARAWEFLKPGGWLMYEIGCDQGKEVQELLQKAGFINTEIRQDLCGLDRVVLGQKVG' A
#
# COMPACT_ATOMS: atom_id res chain seq x y z
N GLU A 1 0.24 -5.84 11.21
CA GLU A 1 -0.11 -7.26 10.94
C GLU A 1 -0.67 -7.48 9.53
N ILE A 2 -1.63 -6.66 9.05
CA ILE A 2 -2.29 -6.83 7.75
C ILE A 2 -1.29 -6.98 6.58
N THR A 3 -0.29 -6.10 6.48
CA THR A 3 0.68 -6.10 5.38
C THR A 3 1.47 -7.39 5.27
N ALA A 4 1.98 -7.90 6.39
CA ALA A 4 2.76 -9.14 6.40
C ALA A 4 1.91 -10.34 5.98
N ARG A 5 0.67 -10.43 6.49
CA ARG A 5 -0.23 -11.56 6.21
C ARG A 5 -0.82 -11.54 4.80
N ALA A 6 -0.95 -10.36 4.19
CA ALA A 6 -1.51 -10.23 2.83
C ALA A 6 -0.76 -11.06 1.78
N TRP A 7 0.53 -11.36 1.99
CA TRP A 7 1.31 -12.24 1.13
C TRP A 7 0.74 -13.66 0.99
N GLU A 8 0.08 -14.17 2.02
CA GLU A 8 -0.51 -15.51 2.02
C GLU A 8 -1.81 -15.57 1.20
N PHE A 9 -2.51 -14.44 1.06
CA PHE A 9 -3.84 -14.37 0.45
C PHE A 9 -3.82 -13.82 -0.98
N LEU A 10 -2.86 -12.95 -1.30
CA LEU A 10 -2.76 -12.35 -2.63
C LEU A 10 -2.15 -13.32 -3.63
N LYS A 11 -2.81 -13.43 -4.78
CA LYS A 11 -2.22 -14.06 -5.97
C LYS A 11 -1.01 -13.25 -6.45
N PRO A 12 -0.06 -13.87 -7.18
CA PRO A 12 1.02 -13.12 -7.81
C PRO A 12 0.46 -11.98 -8.69
N GLY A 13 1.06 -10.80 -8.60
CA GLY A 13 0.55 -9.58 -9.26
C GLY A 13 -0.71 -8.97 -8.60
N GLY A 14 -1.20 -9.52 -7.49
CA GLY A 14 -2.33 -8.97 -6.74
C GLY A 14 -1.98 -7.66 -6.04
N TRP A 15 -2.99 -6.82 -5.76
CA TRP A 15 -2.82 -5.51 -5.14
C TRP A 15 -3.31 -5.49 -3.70
N LEU A 16 -2.59 -4.76 -2.85
CA LEU A 16 -2.99 -4.39 -1.52
C LEU A 16 -3.13 -2.88 -1.45
N MET A 17 -4.25 -2.39 -0.91
CA MET A 17 -4.57 -0.98 -0.85
C MET A 17 -5.12 -0.64 0.53
N TYR A 18 -4.68 0.48 1.08
CA TYR A 18 -5.16 1.01 2.36
C TYR A 18 -5.73 2.39 2.14
N GLU A 19 -6.88 2.67 2.77
CA GLU A 19 -7.25 4.04 3.08
C GLU A 19 -6.46 4.50 4.31
N ILE A 20 -6.00 5.74 4.30
CA ILE A 20 -5.13 6.32 5.33
C ILE A 20 -5.59 7.72 5.75
N GLY A 21 -5.16 8.16 6.93
CA GLY A 21 -5.12 9.58 7.29
C GLY A 21 -4.12 10.33 6.41
N CYS A 22 -4.36 11.62 6.17
CA CYS A 22 -3.59 12.41 5.19
C CYS A 22 -2.12 12.66 5.55
N ASP A 23 -1.73 12.38 6.79
CA ASP A 23 -0.37 12.47 7.31
C ASP A 23 0.36 11.11 7.31
N GLN A 24 -0.33 10.01 7.01
CA GLN A 24 0.21 8.65 7.17
C GLN A 24 0.80 8.06 5.89
N GLY A 25 0.68 8.76 4.75
CA GLY A 25 1.08 8.30 3.41
C GLY A 25 2.44 7.65 3.36
N LYS A 26 3.46 8.40 3.76
CA LYS A 26 4.86 7.96 3.66
C LYS A 26 5.16 6.76 4.56
N GLU A 27 4.71 6.80 5.82
CA GLU A 27 4.97 5.71 6.77
C GLU A 27 4.33 4.40 6.29
N VAL A 28 3.09 4.46 5.80
CA VAL A 28 2.39 3.28 5.28
C VAL A 28 3.00 2.78 3.96
N GLN A 29 3.46 3.69 3.09
CA GLN A 29 4.19 3.30 1.87
C GLN A 29 5.49 2.57 2.20
N GLU A 30 6.26 3.05 3.18
CA GLU A 30 7.47 2.38 3.64
C GLU A 30 7.18 1.00 4.24
N LEU A 31 6.05 0.82 4.92
CA LEU A 31 5.62 -0.50 5.42
C LEU A 31 5.39 -1.50 4.29
N LEU A 32 4.73 -1.07 3.19
CA LEU A 32 4.55 -1.91 2.00
C LEU A 32 5.90 -2.27 1.36
N GLN A 33 6.79 -1.29 1.20
CA GLN A 33 8.11 -1.50 0.60
C GLN A 33 8.97 -2.46 1.44
N LYS A 34 9.00 -2.28 2.77
CA LYS A 34 9.73 -3.16 3.70
C LYS A 34 9.15 -4.58 3.69
N ALA A 35 7.86 -4.72 3.45
CA ALA A 35 7.21 -6.02 3.28
C ALA A 35 7.39 -6.62 1.88
N GLY A 36 8.14 -5.98 0.98
CA GLY A 36 8.50 -6.51 -0.34
C GLY A 36 7.46 -6.25 -1.44
N PHE A 37 6.44 -5.42 -1.20
CA PHE A 37 5.53 -5.01 -2.26
C PHE A 37 6.24 -4.07 -3.24
N ILE A 38 5.94 -4.23 -4.53
CA ILE A 38 6.46 -3.41 -5.62
C ILE A 38 5.39 -2.43 -6.11
N ASN A 39 5.74 -1.53 -7.03
CA ASN A 39 4.82 -0.54 -7.61
C ASN A 39 4.03 0.25 -6.54
N THR A 40 4.73 0.63 -5.46
CA THR A 40 4.10 1.31 -4.32
C THR A 40 3.81 2.77 -4.66
N GLU A 41 2.60 3.23 -4.40
CA GLU A 41 2.15 4.58 -4.75
C GLU A 41 1.28 5.15 -3.62
N ILE A 42 1.34 6.47 -3.44
CA ILE A 42 0.39 7.23 -2.61
C ILE A 42 -0.49 8.03 -3.57
N ARG A 43 -1.80 7.89 -3.43
CA ARG A 43 -2.79 8.63 -4.21
C ARG A 43 -3.56 9.60 -3.34
N GLN A 44 -3.81 10.76 -3.93
CA GLN A 44 -4.56 11.82 -3.32
C GLN A 44 -6.05 11.71 -3.68
N ASP A 45 -6.90 12.17 -2.76
CA ASP A 45 -8.31 12.42 -3.06
C ASP A 45 -8.49 13.71 -3.90
N LEU A 46 -9.75 14.05 -4.21
CA LEU A 46 -10.07 15.25 -5.01
C LEU A 46 -9.70 16.56 -4.32
N CYS A 47 -9.48 16.55 -3.01
CA CYS A 47 -9.04 17.71 -2.23
C CYS A 47 -7.51 17.81 -2.17
N GLY A 48 -6.78 16.90 -2.84
CA GLY A 48 -5.32 16.88 -2.85
C GLY A 48 -4.70 16.33 -1.57
N LEU A 49 -5.48 15.63 -0.74
CA LEU A 49 -4.96 15.00 0.48
C LEU A 49 -4.60 13.55 0.20
N ASP A 50 -3.45 13.11 0.69
CA ASP A 50 -3.06 11.69 0.66
C ASP A 50 -4.18 10.85 1.29
N ARG A 51 -4.66 9.85 0.57
CA ARG A 51 -5.81 9.06 1.01
C ARG A 51 -5.63 7.58 0.83
N VAL A 52 -4.91 7.16 -0.22
CA VAL A 52 -4.72 5.76 -0.52
C VAL A 52 -3.24 5.44 -0.68
N VAL A 53 -2.78 4.41 0.01
CA VAL A 53 -1.49 3.79 -0.27
C VAL A 53 -1.73 2.44 -0.88
N LEU A 54 -1.07 2.14 -1.99
CA LEU A 54 -1.18 0.86 -2.67
C LEU A 54 0.18 0.25 -2.97
N GLY A 55 0.21 -1.07 -3.11
CA GLY A 55 1.37 -1.85 -3.52
C GLY A 55 0.97 -3.19 -4.12
N GLN A 56 1.80 -3.71 -5.00
CA GLN A 56 1.55 -4.95 -5.73
C GLN A 56 2.46 -6.06 -5.22
N LYS A 57 1.89 -7.25 -5.00
CA LYS A 57 2.66 -8.46 -4.76
C LYS A 57 3.42 -8.80 -6.04
N VAL A 58 4.71 -9.13 -5.93
CA VAL A 58 5.50 -9.57 -7.08
C VAL A 58 4.81 -10.76 -7.77
N GLY A 59 4.88 -10.74 -9.11
CA GLY A 59 4.38 -11.82 -9.96
C GLY A 59 5.22 -13.08 -9.87
#